data_AF-A0A5E4SCI4-F1
#
_entry.id   AF-A0A5E4SCI4-F1
#
_cell.length_a   1.000
_cell.length_b   1.000
_cell.length_c   1.000
_cell.angle_alpha   90.00
_cell.angle_beta   90.00
_cell.angle_gamma   90.00
#
_symmetry.space_group_name_H-M   'P 1'
#
loop_
_entity.id
_entity.type
_entity.pdbx_description
1 polymer ?
#
loop_
_entity_poly.entity_id
_entity_poly.type
_entity_poly.pdbx_seq_one_letter_code
_entity_poly.pdbx_strand_id
1 'polypeptide(L)'
;MPGWVADALASGTPAVVRRAPLAQPDLVPVGLRGTSRDQRIAAHVPRRSVRRIVSPESLLDRVAGIEPTTPLPCLRALRDLAPALNALGLHWGPTGGVGFALATGLPALHSQSDLDVLIRLPFPPSDAQCDALAWIARDRTCRIDIQVDTGRGGFSLREWLRSPPRMLVKTDQGPTLVADPWGDVGDAT
;
A
#
# COMPACT_ATOMS: atom_id res chain seq x y z
N MET A 1 -1.58 -27.88 1.08
CA MET A 1 -0.96 -26.55 1.26
C MET A 1 0.49 -26.74 1.66
N PRO A 2 1.42 -25.82 1.30
CA PRO A 2 2.79 -25.87 1.79
C PRO A 2 2.87 -25.85 3.32
N GLY A 3 3.84 -26.56 3.92
CA GLY A 3 3.97 -26.69 5.37
C GLY A 3 4.07 -25.35 6.11
N TRP A 4 4.82 -24.40 5.55
CA TRP A 4 5.01 -23.05 6.13
C TRP A 4 3.70 -22.27 6.31
N VAL A 5 2.64 -22.61 5.58
CA VAL A 5 1.34 -21.94 5.73
C VAL A 5 0.72 -22.30 7.08
N ALA A 6 0.85 -23.55 7.52
CA ALA A 6 0.37 -23.97 8.83
C ALA A 6 1.13 -23.25 9.95
N ASP A 7 2.45 -23.14 9.82
CA ASP A 7 3.31 -22.44 10.79
C ASP A 7 3.00 -20.94 10.85
N ALA A 8 2.77 -20.28 9.71
CA ALA A 8 2.38 -18.88 9.64
C ALA A 8 1.03 -18.63 10.33
N LEU A 9 0.05 -19.52 10.13
CA LEU A 9 -1.24 -19.43 10.79
C LEU A 9 -1.14 -19.72 12.29
N ALA A 10 -0.37 -20.72 12.69
CA ALA A 10 -0.15 -21.10 14.09
C ALA A 10 0.57 -20.01 14.89
N SER A 11 1.51 -19.30 14.26
CA SER A 11 2.22 -18.14 14.84
C SER A 11 1.37 -16.87 14.93
N GLY A 12 0.13 -16.89 14.40
CA GLY A 12 -0.76 -15.73 14.40
C GLY A 12 -0.35 -14.63 13.42
N THR A 13 0.49 -14.96 12.42
CA THR A 13 0.88 -14.01 11.38
C THR A 13 -0.36 -13.53 10.62
N PRO A 14 -0.63 -12.22 10.53
CA PRO A 14 -1.83 -11.73 9.87
C PRO A 14 -1.75 -11.94 8.36
N ALA A 15 -2.91 -12.18 7.75
CA ALA A 15 -3.05 -12.15 6.31
C ALA A 15 -3.10 -10.71 5.79
N VAL A 16 -2.61 -10.48 4.57
CA VAL A 16 -2.64 -9.15 3.92
C VAL A 16 -3.78 -9.11 2.91
N VAL A 17 -4.69 -8.14 3.02
CA VAL A 17 -5.78 -7.98 2.04
C VAL A 17 -5.20 -7.68 0.65
N ARG A 18 -5.79 -8.29 -0.39
CA ARG A 18 -5.37 -8.10 -1.78
C ARG A 18 -6.52 -7.55 -2.60
N ARG A 19 -6.19 -6.77 -3.63
CA ARG A 19 -7.16 -6.38 -4.66
C ARG A 19 -7.28 -7.53 -5.67
N ALA A 20 -8.39 -8.23 -5.64
CA ALA A 20 -8.73 -9.35 -6.53
C ALA A 20 -10.26 -9.52 -6.55
N PRO A 21 -10.83 -10.18 -7.58
CA PRO A 21 -12.27 -10.44 -7.61
C PRO A 21 -12.69 -11.26 -6.40
N LEU A 22 -13.87 -10.97 -5.87
CA LEU A 22 -14.45 -11.79 -4.81
C LEU A 22 -14.84 -13.15 -5.40
N ALA A 23 -14.24 -14.23 -4.90
CA ALA A 23 -14.67 -15.59 -5.26
C ALA A 23 -16.12 -15.86 -4.81
N GLN A 24 -16.50 -15.31 -3.65
CA GLN A 24 -17.86 -15.32 -3.09
C GLN A 24 -18.05 -14.04 -2.25
N PRO A 25 -19.28 -13.53 -2.07
CA PRO A 25 -19.54 -12.27 -1.36
C PRO A 25 -18.93 -12.19 0.05
N ASP A 26 -18.90 -13.32 0.78
CA ASP A 26 -18.41 -13.38 2.16
C ASP A 26 -16.92 -13.73 2.28
N LEU A 27 -16.20 -13.88 1.16
CA LEU A 27 -14.80 -14.24 1.15
C LEU A 27 -13.91 -13.05 0.82
N VAL A 28 -12.98 -12.74 1.71
CA VAL A 28 -12.00 -11.66 1.51
C VAL A 28 -10.74 -12.26 0.86
N PRO A 29 -10.30 -11.75 -0.30
CA PRO A 29 -9.04 -12.15 -0.91
C PRO A 29 -7.86 -11.65 -0.08
N VAL A 30 -6.96 -12.56 0.26
CA VAL A 30 -5.78 -12.28 1.08
C VAL A 30 -4.51 -12.94 0.54
N GLY A 31 -3.37 -12.44 0.97
CA GLY A 31 -2.06 -13.07 0.82
C GLY A 31 -1.58 -13.56 2.18
N LEU A 32 -1.30 -14.85 2.30
CA LEU A 32 -0.58 -15.39 3.44
C LEU A 32 0.92 -15.22 3.19
N ARG A 33 1.66 -14.92 4.26
CA ARG A 33 3.10 -14.72 4.23
C ARG A 33 3.77 -15.68 5.21
N GLY A 34 4.81 -16.37 4.76
CA GLY A 34 5.74 -17.08 5.62
C GLY A 34 6.91 -16.16 6.02
N THR A 35 8.01 -16.77 6.48
CA THR A 35 9.19 -16.05 6.97
C THR A 35 10.07 -15.52 5.86
N SER A 36 10.06 -16.15 4.68
CA SER A 36 10.84 -15.73 3.52
C SER A 36 10.01 -15.00 2.47
N ARG A 37 10.69 -14.24 1.59
CA ARG A 37 10.03 -13.39 0.57
C ARG A 37 9.23 -14.20 -0.46
N ASP A 38 9.69 -15.41 -0.78
CA ASP A 38 9.08 -16.37 -1.71
C ASP A 38 7.91 -17.14 -1.08
N GLN A 39 7.80 -17.17 0.24
CA GLN A 39 6.66 -17.76 0.96
C GLN A 39 5.47 -16.81 0.95
N ARG A 40 4.82 -16.70 -0.22
CA ARG A 40 3.60 -15.92 -0.41
C ARG A 40 2.61 -16.72 -1.20
N ILE A 41 1.39 -16.88 -0.69
CA ILE A 41 0.32 -17.59 -1.39
C ILE A 41 -0.98 -16.81 -1.34
N ALA A 42 -1.72 -16.84 -2.45
CA ALA A 42 -3.08 -16.35 -2.51
C ALA A 42 -4.01 -17.26 -1.70
N ALA A 43 -4.91 -16.66 -0.93
CA ALA A 43 -5.96 -17.37 -0.23
C ALA A 43 -7.22 -16.50 -0.13
N HIS A 44 -8.29 -17.11 0.35
CA HIS A 44 -9.53 -16.42 0.70
C HIS A 44 -9.86 -16.75 2.15
N VAL A 45 -10.34 -15.75 2.89
CA VAL A 45 -10.78 -15.94 4.28
C VAL A 45 -12.23 -15.49 4.44
N PRO A 46 -13.06 -16.23 5.18
CA PRO A 46 -14.41 -15.78 5.49
C PRO A 46 -14.36 -14.46 6.27
N ARG A 47 -15.18 -13.48 5.87
CA ARG A 47 -15.28 -12.17 6.55
C ARG A 47 -15.62 -12.33 8.03
N ARG A 48 -16.47 -13.30 8.37
CA ARG A 48 -16.81 -13.69 9.76
C ARG A 48 -15.64 -14.20 10.60
N SER A 49 -14.55 -14.65 9.97
CA SER A 49 -13.35 -15.13 10.66
C SER A 49 -12.34 -14.00 10.95
N VAL A 50 -12.57 -12.80 10.43
CA VAL A 50 -11.69 -11.64 10.64
C VAL A 50 -11.92 -11.09 12.04
N ARG A 51 -10.90 -11.20 12.90
CA ARG A 51 -10.95 -10.72 14.29
C ARG A 51 -10.48 -9.27 14.47
N ARG A 52 -9.59 -8.80 13.59
CA ARG A 52 -8.97 -7.49 13.67
C ARG A 52 -8.57 -7.03 12.27
N ILE A 53 -8.74 -5.74 12.00
CA ILE A 53 -8.32 -5.08 10.77
C ILE A 53 -7.30 -4.01 11.15
N VAL A 54 -6.21 -3.95 10.39
CA VAL A 54 -5.22 -2.87 10.46
C VAL A 54 -5.19 -2.23 9.09
N SER A 55 -5.59 -0.97 9.00
CA SER A 55 -5.49 -0.20 7.76
C SER A 55 -4.15 0.53 7.71
N PRO A 56 -3.69 0.94 6.52
CA PRO A 56 -2.50 1.79 6.39
C PRO A 56 -2.58 3.04 7.29
N GLU A 57 -3.74 3.68 7.34
CA GLU A 57 -3.99 4.91 8.10
C GLU A 57 -3.94 4.66 9.61
N SER A 58 -4.33 3.48 10.10
CA SER A 58 -4.23 3.15 11.52
C SER A 58 -2.79 2.96 12.02
N LEU A 59 -1.80 2.98 11.12
CA LEU A 59 -0.39 2.84 11.46
C LEU A 59 0.31 4.17 11.70
N LEU A 60 -0.36 5.31 11.48
CA LEU A 60 0.26 6.63 11.59
C LEU A 60 0.82 6.93 13.00
N ASP A 61 0.15 6.45 14.06
CA ASP A 61 0.69 6.56 15.43
C ASP A 61 2.02 5.83 15.61
N ARG A 62 2.20 4.70 14.90
CA ARG A 62 3.47 3.95 14.91
C ARG A 62 4.55 4.63 14.09
N VAL A 63 4.16 5.38 13.06
CA VAL A 63 5.09 6.20 12.28
C VAL A 63 5.68 7.32 13.14
N ALA A 64 4.86 7.95 13.98
CA ALA A 64 5.31 8.99 14.91
C ALA A 64 6.34 8.48 15.93
N GLY A 65 6.30 7.17 16.27
CA GLY A 65 7.27 6.52 17.15
C GLY A 65 8.55 6.01 16.46
N ILE A 66 8.79 6.30 15.18
CA ILE A 66 10.03 5.90 14.50
C ILE A 66 11.18 6.79 14.98
N GLU A 67 12.10 6.19 15.73
CA GLU A 67 13.23 6.91 16.31
C GLU A 67 14.16 7.54 15.26
N PRO A 68 14.72 8.75 15.54
CA PRO A 68 15.73 9.40 14.73
C PRO A 68 16.89 8.49 14.31
N THR A 69 17.31 7.61 15.22
CA THR A 69 18.45 6.70 15.10
C THR A 69 18.18 5.43 14.30
N THR A 70 16.95 5.23 13.81
CA THR A 70 16.56 4.02 13.07
C THR A 70 17.45 3.82 11.82
N PRO A 71 18.13 2.66 11.69
CA PRO A 71 19.15 2.46 10.65
C PRO A 71 18.56 2.09 9.28
N LEU A 72 17.27 1.76 9.20
CA LEU A 72 16.65 1.33 7.94
C LEU A 72 16.23 2.52 7.08
N PRO A 73 16.70 2.64 5.82
CA PRO A 73 16.38 3.76 4.94
C PRO A 73 14.88 3.96 4.71
N CYS A 74 14.10 2.90 4.54
CA CYS A 74 12.66 3.00 4.31
C CYS A 74 11.90 3.56 5.52
N LEU A 75 12.34 3.28 6.76
CA LEU A 75 11.74 3.85 7.97
C LEU A 75 12.13 5.31 8.16
N ARG A 76 13.38 5.69 7.84
CA ARG A 76 13.79 7.10 7.83
C ARG A 76 12.99 7.90 6.80
N ALA A 77 12.89 7.41 5.57
CA ALA A 77 12.10 8.04 4.51
C ALA A 77 10.65 8.23 4.95
N LEU A 78 10.03 7.22 5.55
CA LEU A 78 8.66 7.29 6.05
C LEU A 78 8.50 8.37 7.13
N ARG A 79 9.41 8.40 8.12
CA ARG A 79 9.42 9.41 9.18
C ARG A 79 9.58 10.82 8.62
N ASP A 80 10.53 11.00 7.70
CA ASP A 80 10.89 12.31 7.16
C ASP A 80 9.81 12.87 6.20
N LEU A 81 9.10 11.98 5.48
CA LEU A 81 8.00 12.35 4.60
C LEU A 81 6.66 12.52 5.31
N ALA A 82 6.48 11.94 6.51
CA ALA A 82 5.21 11.97 7.23
C ALA A 82 4.64 13.38 7.44
N PRO A 83 5.43 14.42 7.81
CA PRO A 83 4.91 15.78 7.94
C PRO A 83 4.32 16.34 6.64
N ALA A 84 4.99 16.12 5.51
CA ALA A 84 4.51 16.56 4.20
C ALA A 84 3.26 15.79 3.76
N LEU A 85 3.23 14.48 4.01
CA LEU A 85 2.06 13.64 3.74
C LEU A 85 0.85 14.07 4.59
N ASN A 86 1.05 14.43 5.86
CA ASN A 86 0.01 14.97 6.72
C ASN A 86 -0.51 16.32 6.22
N ALA A 87 0.37 17.18 5.73
CA ALA A 87 0.03 18.50 5.21
C ALA A 87 -0.84 18.46 3.93
N LEU A 88 -0.88 17.33 3.22
CA LEU A 88 -1.77 17.15 2.06
C LEU A 88 -3.26 17.20 2.42
N GLY A 89 -3.61 16.95 3.69
CA GLY A 89 -5.02 16.81 4.12
C GLY A 89 -5.71 15.56 3.56
N LEU A 90 -4.94 14.58 3.09
CA LEU A 90 -5.42 13.33 2.51
C LEU A 90 -5.22 12.17 3.48
N HIS A 91 -6.06 11.14 3.36
CA HIS A 91 -5.82 9.87 4.06
C HIS A 91 -4.65 9.13 3.41
N TRP A 92 -3.68 8.72 4.22
CA TRP A 92 -2.51 8.01 3.75
C TRP A 92 -1.99 7.02 4.80
N GLY A 93 -1.15 6.09 4.38
CA GLY A 93 -0.40 5.26 5.32
C GLY A 93 0.61 4.32 4.65
N PRO A 94 1.57 3.78 5.41
CA PRO A 94 2.53 2.82 4.90
C PRO A 94 1.86 1.49 4.56
N THR A 95 2.30 0.87 3.47
CA THR A 95 1.86 -0.46 3.04
C THR A 95 3.06 -1.38 2.83
N GLY A 96 2.88 -2.48 2.10
CA GLY A 96 4.00 -3.34 1.71
C GLY A 96 4.77 -3.95 2.88
N GLY A 97 6.10 -3.97 2.78
CA GLY A 97 6.98 -4.48 3.84
C GLY A 97 6.92 -3.63 5.11
N VAL A 98 6.98 -2.31 4.97
CA VAL A 98 7.02 -1.36 6.09
C VAL A 98 5.71 -1.38 6.88
N GLY A 99 4.57 -1.30 6.20
CA GLY A 99 3.26 -1.39 6.85
C GLY A 99 3.07 -2.72 7.57
N PHE A 100 3.54 -3.83 6.97
CA PHE A 100 3.49 -5.15 7.61
C PHE A 100 4.35 -5.20 8.88
N ALA A 101 5.59 -4.71 8.83
CA ALA A 101 6.48 -4.66 9.99
C ALA A 101 5.90 -3.79 11.11
N LEU A 102 5.36 -2.61 10.80
CA LEU A 102 4.72 -1.74 11.79
C LEU A 102 3.47 -2.39 12.40
N ALA A 103 2.65 -3.09 11.60
CA ALA A 103 1.43 -3.73 12.06
C ALA A 103 1.67 -4.94 12.98
N THR A 104 2.81 -5.62 12.81
CA THR A 104 3.10 -6.92 13.46
C THR A 104 4.23 -6.88 14.47
N GLY A 105 5.17 -5.94 14.34
CA GLY A 105 6.44 -5.94 15.07
C GLY A 105 7.44 -6.99 14.57
N LEU A 106 7.14 -7.74 13.50
CA LEU A 106 8.01 -8.77 12.96
C LEU A 106 9.18 -8.16 12.16
N PRO A 107 10.38 -8.77 12.18
CA PRO A 107 11.56 -8.27 11.47
C PRO A 107 11.49 -8.59 9.97
N ALA A 108 10.57 -7.93 9.25
CA ALA A 108 10.33 -8.15 7.82
C ALA A 108 11.13 -7.23 6.89
N LEU A 109 11.97 -6.34 7.46
CA LEU A 109 12.71 -5.31 6.73
C LEU A 109 14.21 -5.58 6.71
N HIS A 110 14.87 -5.11 5.66
CA HIS A 110 16.31 -5.14 5.48
C HIS A 110 16.79 -3.81 4.85
N SER A 111 18.11 -3.63 4.73
CA SER A 111 18.73 -2.38 4.26
C SER A 111 18.33 -1.94 2.84
N GLN A 112 17.85 -2.87 2.02
CA GLN A 112 17.39 -2.62 0.64
C GLN A 112 15.86 -2.65 0.51
N SER A 113 15.11 -2.69 1.62
CA SER A 113 13.66 -2.61 1.57
C SER A 113 13.21 -1.27 0.98
N ASP A 114 12.16 -1.35 0.17
CA ASP A 114 11.41 -0.23 -0.37
C ASP A 114 10.45 0.35 0.68
N LEU A 115 9.93 1.54 0.37
CA LEU A 115 8.82 2.15 1.08
C LEU A 115 7.61 2.20 0.16
N ASP A 116 6.59 1.40 0.45
CA ASP A 116 5.28 1.50 -0.20
C ASP A 116 4.35 2.42 0.61
N VAL A 117 3.71 3.39 -0.04
CA VAL A 117 2.74 4.30 0.59
C VAL A 117 1.43 4.29 -0.18
N LEU A 118 0.31 4.20 0.52
CA LEU A 118 -1.02 4.42 -0.04
C LEU A 118 -1.45 5.86 0.25
N ILE A 119 -1.98 6.55 -0.77
CA ILE A 119 -2.68 7.84 -0.62
C ILE A 119 -4.08 7.67 -1.19
N ARG A 120 -5.12 7.97 -0.41
CA ARG A 120 -6.50 8.03 -0.91
C ARG A 120 -6.77 9.39 -1.51
N LEU A 121 -7.11 9.39 -2.80
CA LEU A 121 -7.35 10.59 -3.58
C LEU A 121 -8.57 10.36 -4.49
N PRO A 122 -9.79 10.38 -3.92
CA PRO A 122 -11.02 10.05 -4.66
C PRO A 122 -11.38 11.07 -5.75
N PHE A 123 -10.80 12.27 -5.70
CA PHE A 123 -11.00 13.34 -6.69
C PHE A 123 -9.64 13.85 -7.19
N PRO A 124 -9.58 14.46 -8.38
CA PRO A 124 -8.37 15.07 -8.89
C PRO A 124 -7.76 16.05 -7.86
N PRO A 125 -6.43 16.03 -7.66
CA PRO A 125 -5.76 16.92 -6.71
C PRO A 125 -5.81 18.37 -7.19
N SER A 126 -5.78 19.31 -6.23
CA SER A 126 -5.51 20.72 -6.54
C SER A 126 -4.06 20.93 -6.99
N ASP A 127 -3.76 22.07 -7.62
CA ASP A 127 -2.39 22.42 -8.04
C ASP A 127 -1.39 22.35 -6.87
N ALA A 128 -1.79 22.84 -5.69
CA ALA A 128 -0.96 22.77 -4.49
C ALA A 128 -0.69 21.31 -4.05
N GLN A 129 -1.69 20.42 -4.17
CA GLN A 129 -1.51 19.00 -3.89
C GLN A 129 -0.63 18.34 -4.95
N CYS A 130 -0.76 18.70 -6.24
CA CYS A 130 0.12 18.24 -7.32
C CYS A 130 1.59 18.58 -7.01
N ASP A 131 1.87 19.82 -6.64
CA ASP A 131 3.23 20.28 -6.31
C ASP A 131 3.81 19.53 -5.11
N ALA A 132 3.02 19.36 -4.05
CA ALA A 132 3.42 18.63 -2.85
C ALA A 132 3.67 17.14 -3.16
N LEU A 133 2.80 16.49 -3.93
CA LEU A 133 2.96 15.10 -4.37
C LEU A 133 4.21 14.94 -5.25
N ALA A 134 4.48 15.89 -6.15
CA ALA A 134 5.68 15.91 -6.95
C ALA A 134 6.95 16.08 -6.12
N TRP A 135 6.91 16.91 -5.06
CA TRP A 135 8.01 17.06 -4.11
C TRP A 135 8.25 15.77 -3.32
N ILE A 136 7.21 15.15 -2.77
CA ILE A 136 7.30 13.87 -2.04
C ILE A 136 7.91 12.79 -2.94
N ALA A 137 7.47 12.69 -4.20
CA ALA A 137 7.94 11.68 -5.15
C ALA A 137 9.41 11.82 -5.56
N ARG A 138 10.05 12.96 -5.24
CA ARG A 138 11.47 13.21 -5.54
C ARG A 138 12.43 12.58 -4.53
N ASP A 139 11.96 12.20 -3.33
CA ASP A 139 12.81 11.61 -2.29
C ASP A 139 13.60 10.40 -2.81
N ARG A 140 14.87 10.32 -2.38
CA ARG A 140 15.86 9.31 -2.81
C ARG A 140 16.48 8.56 -1.65
N THR A 141 15.94 8.70 -0.44
CA THR A 141 16.41 8.01 0.76
C THR A 141 16.33 6.50 0.59
N CYS A 142 15.30 6.02 -0.11
CA CYS A 142 15.19 4.64 -0.61
C CYS A 142 14.36 4.61 -1.90
N ARG A 143 14.06 3.41 -2.42
CA ARG A 143 13.01 3.28 -3.42
C ARG A 143 11.66 3.52 -2.75
N ILE A 144 10.89 4.47 -3.28
CA ILE A 144 9.57 4.82 -2.78
C ILE A 144 8.55 4.56 -3.87
N ASP A 145 7.59 3.70 -3.56
CA ASP A 145 6.50 3.29 -4.42
C ASP A 145 5.19 3.84 -3.82
N ILE A 146 4.69 4.96 -4.35
CA ILE A 146 3.45 5.59 -3.88
C ILE A 146 2.30 5.17 -4.79
N GLN A 147 1.30 4.50 -4.20
CA GLN A 147 0.06 4.14 -4.86
C GLN A 147 -1.03 5.17 -4.49
N VAL A 148 -1.63 5.77 -5.51
CA VAL A 148 -2.82 6.60 -5.36
C VAL A 148 -4.04 5.71 -5.55
N ASP A 149 -4.96 5.70 -4.59
CA ASP A 149 -6.24 4.98 -4.66
C ASP A 149 -7.40 5.96 -4.79
N THR A 150 -8.13 5.86 -5.89
CA THR A 150 -9.27 6.72 -6.20
C THR A 150 -10.59 6.16 -5.67
N GLY A 151 -10.56 4.99 -5.01
CA GLY A 151 -11.74 4.22 -4.64
C GLY A 151 -12.23 3.31 -5.78
N ARG A 152 -11.91 3.63 -7.04
CA ARG A 152 -12.21 2.79 -8.22
C ARG A 152 -11.06 1.87 -8.61
N GLY A 153 -9.85 2.22 -8.19
CA GLY A 153 -8.63 1.49 -8.47
C GLY A 153 -7.42 2.24 -7.96
N GLY A 154 -6.26 1.59 -8.05
CA GLY A 154 -5.00 2.20 -7.63
C GLY A 154 -3.98 2.30 -8.75
N PHE A 155 -3.32 3.45 -8.88
CA PHE A 155 -2.26 3.69 -9.87
C PHE A 155 -0.96 4.20 -9.22
N SER A 156 0.14 4.19 -9.97
CA SER A 156 1.44 4.69 -9.50
C SER A 156 1.52 6.21 -9.59
N LEU A 157 1.82 6.88 -8.48
CA LEU A 157 2.03 8.34 -8.49
C LEU A 157 3.16 8.75 -9.44
N ARG A 158 4.26 7.99 -9.46
CA ARG A 158 5.41 8.27 -10.33
C ARG A 158 5.08 8.13 -11.81
N GLU A 159 4.15 7.26 -12.16
CA GLU A 159 3.65 7.12 -13.53
C GLU A 159 2.78 8.32 -13.89
N TRP A 160 1.83 8.67 -13.01
CA TRP A 160 0.92 9.79 -13.23
C TRP A 160 1.62 11.14 -13.38
N LEU A 161 2.65 11.40 -12.57
CA LEU A 161 3.47 12.62 -12.66
C LEU A 161 4.25 12.75 -13.99
N ARG A 162 4.33 11.69 -14.80
CA ARG A 162 4.93 11.75 -16.15
C ARG A 162 3.90 12.11 -17.23
N SER A 163 2.63 12.28 -16.83
CA SER A 163 1.51 12.62 -17.70
C SER A 163 1.43 11.73 -18.96
N PRO A 164 1.41 10.39 -18.81
CA PRO A 164 1.24 9.52 -19.97
C PRO A 164 -0.17 9.72 -20.55
N PRO A 165 -0.37 9.44 -21.85
CA PRO A 165 -1.69 9.54 -22.47
C PRO A 165 -2.71 8.56 -21.90
N ARG A 166 -2.25 7.45 -21.32
CA ARG A 166 -3.07 6.48 -20.58
C ARG A 166 -2.33 5.99 -19.35
N MET A 167 -3.07 5.78 -18.27
CA MET A 167 -2.61 5.32 -16.96
C MET A 167 -2.99 3.86 -16.74
N LEU A 168 -2.06 3.07 -16.20
CA LEU A 168 -2.39 1.72 -15.73
C LEU A 168 -3.03 1.77 -14.34
N VAL A 169 -4.33 1.52 -14.26
CA VAL A 169 -5.09 1.45 -13.01
C VAL A 169 -5.31 -0.01 -12.62
N LYS A 170 -4.89 -0.38 -11.41
CA LYS A 170 -5.14 -1.70 -10.83
C LYS A 170 -6.52 -1.71 -10.18
N THR A 171 -7.48 -2.39 -10.82
CA THR A 171 -8.84 -2.60 -10.30
C THR A 171 -8.94 -3.96 -9.62
N ASP A 172 -10.08 -4.23 -8.96
CA ASP A 172 -10.42 -5.56 -8.45
C ASP A 172 -10.66 -6.58 -9.58
N GLN A 173 -11.07 -6.13 -10.76
CA GLN A 173 -11.24 -6.96 -11.97
C GLN A 173 -9.94 -7.15 -12.77
N GLY A 174 -8.83 -6.56 -12.31
CA GLY A 174 -7.52 -6.62 -12.96
C GLY A 174 -7.00 -5.26 -13.41
N PRO A 175 -5.82 -5.23 -14.05
CA PRO A 175 -5.23 -4.00 -14.55
C PRO A 175 -5.94 -3.50 -15.82
N THR A 176 -6.27 -2.21 -15.87
CA THR A 176 -6.94 -1.54 -17.01
C THR A 176 -6.18 -0.27 -17.38
N LEU A 177 -6.06 0.03 -18.68
CA LEU A 177 -5.54 1.31 -19.16
C LEU A 177 -6.68 2.30 -19.32
N VAL A 178 -6.57 3.48 -18.72
CA VAL A 178 -7.59 4.54 -18.78
C VAL A 178 -6.96 5.88 -19.16
N ALA A 179 -7.72 6.77 -19.80
CA ALA A 179 -7.25 8.12 -20.11
C ALA A 179 -7.20 9.00 -18.84
N ASP A 180 -8.24 8.91 -18.01
CA ASP A 180 -8.35 9.61 -16.73
C ASP A 180 -8.56 8.61 -15.57
N PRO A 181 -7.65 8.53 -14.58
CA PRO A 181 -7.80 7.63 -13.44
C PRO A 181 -8.89 8.04 -12.43
N TRP A 182 -9.43 9.25 -12.53
CA TRP A 182 -10.59 9.71 -11.74
C TRP A 182 -11.92 9.63 -12.49
N GLY A 183 -11.88 9.45 -13.81
CA GLY A 183 -13.04 9.24 -14.66
C GLY A 183 -13.69 7.86 -14.45
N ASP A 184 -14.81 7.63 -15.13
CA ASP A 184 -15.45 6.32 -15.11
C ASP A 184 -14.61 5.32 -15.91
N VAL A 185 -14.41 4.13 -15.34
CA VAL A 185 -13.59 3.05 -15.94
C VAL A 185 -14.21 2.50 -17.24
N GLY A 186 -15.38 3.03 -17.66
CA GLY A 186 -16.09 2.72 -18.90
C GLY A 186 -15.83 3.68 -20.07
N ASP A 187 -15.25 4.85 -19.84
CA ASP A 187 -14.93 5.82 -20.91
C ASP A 187 -13.55 5.53 -21.52
N ALA A 188 -13.37 4.28 -21.94
CA ALA A 188 -12.29 3.89 -22.84
C ALA A 188 -12.78 4.07 -24.28
N THR A 189 -12.87 5.33 -24.73
CA THR A 189 -12.99 5.66 -26.16
C THR A 189 -11.71 6.27 -26.70
#